data_AF-A0A8J9V746-F1
#
_entry.id   AF-A0A8J9V746-F1
#
_cell.length_a   1.000
_cell.length_b   1.000
_cell.length_c   1.000
_cell.angle_alpha   90.00
_cell.angle_beta   90.00
_cell.angle_gamma   90.00
#
_symmetry.space_group_name_H-M   'P 1'
#
loop_
_entity.id
_entity.type
_entity.pdbx_description
1 polymer ?
#
loop_
_entity_poly.entity_id
_entity_poly.type
_entity_poly.pdbx_seq_one_letter_code
_entity_poly.pdbx_strand_id
1 'polypeptide(L)'
;MELLFILCLVSFGLAYDKASFYGASYISYPLQEAKGVTDISFRFRTHLSDALLLLAAGKTDYCMIRLESGKLKLHINLGAGESELSSSKGTYLNDTQWHHVSIIRREANLTMKVDDNVVKKRLPGRFFELNIHFGIFLGGQGDFSELFLGHMENFRGCMEDVYYNGVKIIEKARSRTGSVHVEGVTWNCAPEFDADINSDISFIDEGAYLVLPKINSRAGGRWQIEFKTITPNAIVLYNPGGGRGSDFLAVEILEGVVRVKMARGLIVHSERVNDGQWHKLHLLFNPSLIELSIDNIAMSTQIESGGTRYLDLSDLFYLGGIESDKRQKAFAKGIKAADSSIMGCIRPIEVDDKIYGLPNAVISYGVSPRCVWWYPCHAGPSPPCVPRATCEQHGVDHFTCKCDTDLCINPDYAEKYKVFSKSSSELELVALYPLTVQEGGVAVITTQNIDVILDHHKYGVRPSGVLLHVAQSPQHGRIAVDLTLQRNLPQYNYVDGEKSKQFFTLMDLSRDKVRYVHDGSENHQDAIVLEMELIPETKFTLPSYLQGRNTFVLHVNVTPVNDPPVLNLLPGKVLRLTQNATCASINFLSCF
;
A
#
# COMPACT_ATOMS: atom_id res chain seq x y z
N MET A 1 -31.74 44.31 3.76
CA MET A 1 -30.56 43.68 4.39
C MET A 1 -30.74 42.20 4.22
N GLU A 2 -30.17 41.69 3.14
CA GLU A 2 -30.19 40.28 2.76
C GLU A 2 -29.32 39.49 3.74
N LEU A 3 -29.81 38.37 4.26
CA LEU A 3 -28.96 37.36 4.88
C LEU A 3 -29.13 36.05 4.12
N LEU A 4 -28.11 35.77 3.30
CA LEU A 4 -27.88 34.54 2.57
C LEU A 4 -27.86 33.35 3.53
N PHE A 5 -28.77 32.39 3.36
CA PHE A 5 -28.62 31.05 3.89
C PHE A 5 -27.61 30.30 3.02
N ILE A 6 -26.41 30.07 3.56
CA ILE A 6 -25.42 29.17 2.96
C ILE A 6 -25.94 27.74 3.18
N LEU A 7 -26.51 27.15 2.13
CA LEU A 7 -26.72 25.71 2.03
C LEU A 7 -25.35 25.04 1.92
N CYS A 8 -24.93 24.39 3.01
CA CYS A 8 -23.85 23.40 2.97
C CYS A 8 -24.23 22.31 1.95
N LEU A 9 -23.61 22.37 0.78
CA LEU A 9 -23.53 21.23 -0.13
C LEU A 9 -22.69 20.18 0.57
N VAL A 10 -23.35 19.26 1.26
CA VAL A 10 -22.80 17.93 1.52
C VAL A 10 -22.59 17.33 0.13
N SER A 11 -21.34 17.31 -0.30
CA SER A 11 -20.89 16.51 -1.44
C SER A 11 -21.14 15.05 -1.10
N PHE A 12 -22.37 14.58 -1.34
CA PHE A 12 -22.61 13.18 -1.63
C PHE A 12 -21.73 12.87 -2.83
N GLY A 13 -20.57 12.25 -2.58
CA GLY A 13 -19.74 11.73 -3.64
C GLY A 13 -20.60 10.83 -4.50
N LEU A 14 -20.87 11.25 -5.74
CA LEU A 14 -21.37 10.37 -6.77
C LEU A 14 -20.39 9.20 -6.81
N ALA A 15 -20.79 8.04 -6.29
CA ALA A 15 -20.01 6.83 -6.41
C ALA A 15 -19.98 6.48 -7.90
N TYR A 16 -18.99 7.00 -8.61
CA TYR A 16 -18.76 6.66 -10.00
C TYR A 16 -18.60 5.14 -10.09
N ASP A 17 -19.22 4.53 -11.10
CA ASP A 17 -19.16 3.08 -11.37
C ASP A 17 -17.81 2.72 -11.98
N LYS A 18 -16.74 2.88 -11.20
CA LYS A 18 -15.36 2.54 -11.56
C LYS A 18 -14.98 1.16 -11.03
N ALA A 19 -14.14 0.49 -11.79
CA ALA A 19 -13.54 -0.78 -11.44
C ALA A 19 -12.09 -0.83 -11.92
N SER A 20 -11.20 -1.40 -11.10
CA SER A 20 -9.81 -1.66 -11.41
C SER A 20 -9.60 -3.14 -11.70
N PHE A 21 -8.89 -3.42 -12.79
CA PHE A 21 -8.51 -4.74 -13.24
C PHE A 21 -6.99 -4.85 -13.24
N TYR A 22 -6.47 -6.00 -12.81
CA TYR A 22 -5.07 -6.20 -12.48
C TYR A 22 -4.41 -7.28 -13.34
N GLY A 23 -4.94 -7.56 -14.53
CA GLY A 23 -4.41 -8.56 -15.47
C GLY A 23 -4.75 -10.02 -15.16
N ALA A 24 -4.98 -10.38 -13.91
CA ALA A 24 -5.63 -11.65 -13.54
C ALA A 24 -7.14 -11.47 -13.28
N SER A 25 -7.62 -10.23 -13.27
CA SER A 25 -8.98 -9.86 -12.90
C SER A 25 -9.96 -10.01 -14.05
N TYR A 26 -11.21 -10.35 -13.73
CA TYR A 26 -12.29 -10.31 -14.70
C TYR A 26 -13.67 -10.16 -14.06
N ILE A 27 -14.64 -9.75 -14.88
CA ILE A 27 -16.07 -9.78 -14.56
C ILE A 27 -16.75 -10.62 -15.63
N SER A 28 -17.55 -11.61 -15.22
CA SER A 28 -18.42 -12.38 -16.11
C SER A 28 -19.88 -12.15 -15.73
N TYR A 29 -20.64 -11.56 -16.65
CA TYR A 29 -22.07 -11.30 -16.53
C TYR A 29 -22.85 -12.26 -17.43
N PRO A 30 -23.58 -13.24 -16.87
CA PRO A 30 -24.40 -14.16 -17.64
C PRO A 30 -25.49 -13.40 -18.41
N LEU A 31 -25.57 -13.64 -19.71
CA LEU A 31 -26.58 -13.04 -20.58
C LEU A 31 -26.89 -14.01 -21.74
N GLN A 32 -28.17 -14.15 -22.06
CA GLN A 32 -28.63 -14.85 -23.26
C GLN A 32 -29.51 -13.91 -24.06
N GLU A 33 -29.13 -13.64 -25.30
CA GLU A 33 -29.92 -12.82 -26.21
C GLU A 33 -29.59 -13.09 -27.68
N ALA A 34 -30.55 -12.78 -28.55
CA ALA A 34 -30.39 -12.76 -29.99
C ALA A 34 -30.98 -11.44 -30.50
N LYS A 35 -30.11 -10.52 -30.95
CA LYS A 35 -30.53 -9.16 -31.35
C LYS A 35 -29.83 -8.69 -32.61
N GLY A 36 -30.58 -8.03 -33.50
CA GLY A 36 -30.07 -7.23 -34.63
C GLY A 36 -29.47 -5.87 -34.20
N VAL A 37 -29.51 -5.57 -32.90
CA VAL A 37 -29.09 -4.29 -32.32
C VAL A 37 -28.05 -4.53 -31.22
N THR A 38 -27.00 -3.72 -31.21
CA THR A 38 -25.97 -3.74 -30.16
C THR A 38 -25.62 -2.30 -29.78
N ASP A 39 -25.63 -2.00 -28.48
CA ASP A 39 -25.32 -0.69 -27.90
C ASP A 39 -24.34 -0.89 -26.75
N ILE A 40 -23.10 -0.43 -26.93
CA ILE A 40 -22.01 -0.59 -25.96
C ILE A 40 -21.40 0.78 -25.70
N SER A 41 -21.24 1.13 -24.43
CA SER A 41 -20.54 2.35 -24.03
C SER A 41 -19.69 2.06 -22.80
N PHE A 42 -18.46 2.54 -22.76
CA PHE A 42 -17.61 2.46 -21.58
C PHE A 42 -16.49 3.48 -21.67
N ARG A 43 -15.88 3.79 -20.51
CA ARG A 43 -14.62 4.52 -20.45
C ARG A 43 -13.53 3.61 -19.92
N PHE A 44 -12.32 3.75 -20.42
CA PHE A 44 -11.17 2.99 -19.94
C PHE A 44 -9.90 3.83 -19.95
N ARG A 45 -8.91 3.38 -19.18
CA ARG A 45 -7.52 3.84 -19.25
C ARG A 45 -6.56 2.71 -18.93
N THR A 46 -5.41 2.68 -19.60
CA THR A 46 -4.37 1.65 -19.39
C THR A 46 -3.02 2.09 -19.97
N HIS A 47 -1.95 1.41 -19.57
CA HIS A 47 -0.63 1.45 -20.22
C HIS A 47 -0.44 0.35 -21.27
N LEU A 48 -1.29 -0.69 -21.26
CA LEU A 48 -1.13 -1.86 -22.13
C LEU A 48 -1.44 -1.51 -23.59
N SER A 49 -0.56 -1.93 -24.49
CA SER A 49 -0.80 -1.82 -25.93
C SER A 49 -1.76 -2.89 -26.45
N ASP A 50 -1.84 -4.02 -25.78
CA ASP A 50 -2.61 -5.20 -26.18
C ASP A 50 -3.37 -5.71 -24.97
N ALA A 51 -4.71 -5.74 -25.03
CA ALA A 51 -5.55 -6.16 -23.91
C ALA A 51 -7.00 -6.43 -24.33
N LEU A 52 -7.64 -7.45 -23.78
CA LEU A 52 -9.07 -7.71 -23.91
C LEU A 52 -9.88 -6.76 -23.02
N LEU A 53 -10.73 -5.92 -23.63
CA LEU A 53 -11.57 -4.99 -22.87
C LEU A 53 -12.96 -5.59 -22.57
N LEU A 54 -13.63 -6.07 -23.60
CA LEU A 54 -14.98 -6.63 -23.51
C LEU A 54 -15.16 -7.77 -24.52
N LEU A 55 -15.79 -8.85 -24.09
CA LEU A 55 -16.21 -9.95 -24.95
C LEU A 55 -17.68 -10.30 -24.68
N ALA A 56 -18.53 -10.17 -25.69
CA ALA A 56 -19.86 -10.76 -25.70
C ALA A 56 -19.79 -12.09 -26.46
N ALA A 57 -19.99 -13.21 -25.76
CA ALA A 57 -19.73 -14.55 -26.29
C ALA A 57 -21.00 -15.39 -26.51
N GLY A 58 -21.14 -15.88 -27.72
CA GLY A 58 -22.05 -16.95 -28.13
C GLY A 58 -21.31 -18.24 -28.45
N LYS A 59 -22.05 -19.22 -28.98
CA LYS A 59 -21.47 -20.50 -29.43
C LYS A 59 -20.62 -20.36 -30.70
N THR A 60 -21.09 -19.54 -31.63
CA THR A 60 -20.44 -19.26 -32.92
C THR A 60 -20.23 -17.77 -33.11
N ASP A 61 -21.10 -16.97 -32.50
CA ASP A 61 -21.14 -15.53 -32.67
C ASP A 61 -20.42 -14.87 -31.51
N TYR A 62 -19.74 -13.76 -31.78
CA TYR A 62 -19.13 -12.96 -30.73
C TYR A 62 -18.98 -11.50 -31.17
N CYS A 63 -18.90 -10.63 -30.17
CA CYS A 63 -18.46 -9.26 -30.33
C CYS A 63 -17.34 -9.01 -29.31
N MET A 64 -16.14 -8.76 -29.80
CA MET A 64 -14.93 -8.64 -29.01
C MET A 64 -14.29 -7.29 -29.24
N ILE A 65 -13.97 -6.60 -28.16
CA ILE A 65 -13.35 -5.28 -28.16
C ILE A 65 -12.02 -5.40 -27.43
N ARG A 66 -10.93 -5.07 -28.11
CA ARG A 66 -9.58 -5.17 -27.56
C ARG A 66 -8.70 -4.02 -28.01
N LEU A 67 -7.60 -3.82 -27.28
CA LEU A 67 -6.46 -3.06 -27.76
C LEU A 67 -5.54 -3.99 -28.54
N GLU A 68 -5.03 -3.48 -29.65
CA GLU A 68 -3.93 -4.07 -30.40
C GLU A 68 -2.94 -2.99 -30.80
N SER A 69 -1.68 -3.10 -30.37
CA SER A 69 -0.64 -2.09 -30.61
C SER A 69 -1.11 -0.66 -30.29
N GLY A 70 -1.85 -0.52 -29.18
CA GLY A 70 -2.41 0.74 -28.66
C GLY A 70 -3.68 1.22 -29.36
N LYS A 71 -4.21 0.51 -30.36
CA LYS A 71 -5.44 0.90 -31.09
C LYS A 71 -6.63 0.09 -30.63
N LEU A 72 -7.80 0.72 -30.55
CA LEU A 72 -9.04 0.00 -30.30
C LEU A 72 -9.44 -0.77 -31.56
N LYS A 73 -9.74 -2.05 -31.41
CA LYS A 73 -10.32 -2.89 -32.45
C LYS A 73 -11.54 -3.63 -31.95
N LEU A 74 -12.56 -3.64 -32.79
CA LEU A 74 -13.76 -4.44 -32.64
C LEU A 74 -13.72 -5.58 -33.66
N HIS A 75 -13.82 -6.81 -33.17
CA HIS A 75 -13.99 -8.02 -33.96
C HIS A 75 -15.42 -8.52 -33.73
N ILE A 76 -16.18 -8.69 -34.80
CA ILE A 76 -17.56 -9.19 -34.70
C ILE A 76 -17.79 -10.31 -35.70
N ASN A 77 -18.35 -11.41 -35.22
CA ASN A 77 -18.77 -12.55 -36.03
C ASN A 77 -20.24 -12.84 -35.75
N LEU A 78 -21.05 -12.86 -36.81
CA LEU A 78 -22.50 -13.12 -36.80
C LEU A 78 -22.83 -14.43 -37.52
N GLY A 79 -21.88 -15.38 -37.57
CA GLY A 79 -22.00 -16.67 -38.25
C GLY A 79 -21.57 -16.68 -39.72
N ALA A 80 -21.24 -15.52 -40.31
CA ALA A 80 -20.79 -15.40 -41.71
C ALA A 80 -19.29 -15.08 -41.85
N GLY A 81 -18.52 -15.28 -40.78
CA GLY A 81 -17.09 -14.93 -40.70
C GLY A 81 -16.86 -13.62 -39.95
N GLU A 82 -15.61 -13.43 -39.50
CA GLU A 82 -15.22 -12.27 -38.69
C GLU A 82 -15.11 -10.99 -39.53
N SER A 83 -15.59 -9.89 -38.98
CA SER A 83 -15.34 -8.53 -39.47
C SER A 83 -14.63 -7.70 -38.42
N GLU A 84 -13.52 -7.06 -38.81
CA GLU A 84 -12.76 -6.13 -37.97
C GLU A 84 -13.16 -4.66 -38.24
N LEU A 85 -13.22 -3.83 -37.20
CA LEU A 85 -13.28 -2.37 -37.27
C LEU A 85 -12.26 -1.77 -36.30
N SER A 86 -11.34 -0.93 -36.79
CA SER A 86 -10.30 -0.29 -35.97
C SER A 86 -10.61 1.20 -35.76
N SER A 87 -10.11 1.77 -34.66
CA SER A 87 -10.11 3.21 -34.39
C SER A 87 -9.35 3.98 -35.48
N SER A 88 -9.52 5.31 -35.49
CA SER A 88 -8.86 6.19 -36.45
C SER A 88 -7.34 6.00 -36.48
N LYS A 89 -6.74 6.16 -37.66
CA LYS A 89 -5.28 6.08 -37.83
C LYS A 89 -4.61 7.15 -36.96
N GLY A 90 -3.55 6.76 -36.26
CA GLY A 90 -2.76 7.66 -35.40
C GLY A 90 -3.32 7.85 -33.99
N THR A 91 -4.47 7.27 -33.66
CA THR A 91 -5.04 7.29 -32.30
C THR A 91 -4.50 6.10 -31.50
N TYR A 92 -3.64 6.37 -30.53
CA TYR A 92 -3.14 5.41 -29.55
C TYR A 92 -3.81 5.70 -28.20
N LEU A 93 -4.29 4.67 -27.51
CA LEU A 93 -5.19 4.77 -26.36
C LEU A 93 -4.58 4.19 -25.07
N ASN A 94 -3.29 3.87 -25.11
CA ASN A 94 -2.50 3.36 -23.99
C ASN A 94 -1.67 4.48 -23.34
N ASP A 95 -2.21 5.70 -23.33
CA ASP A 95 -1.55 6.93 -22.89
C ASP A 95 -1.89 7.31 -21.44
N THR A 96 -2.55 6.42 -20.69
CA THR A 96 -3.06 6.58 -19.32
C THR A 96 -4.24 7.53 -19.12
N GLN A 97 -4.71 8.17 -20.18
CA GLN A 97 -5.86 9.05 -20.11
C GLN A 97 -7.16 8.25 -20.24
N TRP A 98 -8.25 8.85 -19.75
CA TRP A 98 -9.58 8.27 -19.91
C TRP A 98 -10.07 8.48 -21.34
N HIS A 99 -10.35 7.38 -22.03
CA HIS A 99 -10.99 7.40 -23.34
C HIS A 99 -12.43 6.93 -23.26
N HIS A 100 -13.34 7.60 -23.97
CA HIS A 100 -14.75 7.21 -24.07
C HIS A 100 -14.99 6.44 -25.36
N VAL A 101 -15.51 5.23 -25.23
CA VAL A 101 -15.88 4.36 -26.36
C VAL A 101 -17.39 4.22 -26.41
N SER A 102 -17.97 4.42 -27.60
CA SER A 102 -19.37 4.14 -27.90
C SER A 102 -19.49 3.37 -29.21
N ILE A 103 -20.13 2.21 -29.16
CA ILE A 103 -20.36 1.34 -30.31
C ILE A 103 -21.85 1.12 -30.47
N ILE A 104 -22.35 1.45 -31.66
CA ILE A 104 -23.76 1.34 -32.02
C ILE A 104 -23.84 0.51 -33.29
N ARG A 105 -24.50 -0.64 -33.18
CA ARG A 105 -24.85 -1.49 -34.31
C ARG A 105 -26.36 -1.54 -34.49
N ARG A 106 -26.82 -1.35 -35.73
CA ARG A 106 -28.21 -1.55 -36.14
C ARG A 106 -28.17 -2.37 -37.44
N GLU A 107 -28.57 -3.63 -37.37
CA GLU A 107 -28.43 -4.61 -38.46
C GLU A 107 -26.96 -4.65 -38.96
N ALA A 108 -26.77 -4.44 -40.27
CA ALA A 108 -25.45 -4.39 -40.90
C ALA A 108 -24.64 -3.12 -40.57
N ASN A 109 -25.27 -2.06 -40.08
CA ASN A 109 -24.60 -0.77 -39.89
C ASN A 109 -23.91 -0.74 -38.54
N LEU A 110 -22.58 -0.70 -38.55
CA LEU A 110 -21.73 -0.62 -37.36
C LEU A 110 -21.05 0.75 -37.31
N THR A 111 -21.22 1.44 -36.18
CA THR A 111 -20.54 2.71 -35.88
C THR A 111 -19.76 2.56 -34.58
N MET A 112 -18.50 2.97 -34.59
CA MET A 112 -17.65 3.06 -33.41
C MET A 112 -17.16 4.49 -33.27
N LYS A 113 -17.40 5.08 -32.09
CA LYS A 113 -16.91 6.40 -31.69
C LYS A 113 -15.91 6.22 -30.55
N VAL A 114 -14.72 6.78 -30.71
CA VAL A 114 -13.68 6.84 -29.67
C VAL A 114 -13.34 8.31 -29.46
N ASP A 115 -13.63 8.82 -28.26
CA ASP A 115 -13.63 10.25 -27.96
C ASP A 115 -14.44 11.02 -29.01
N ASP A 116 -13.82 11.90 -29.80
CA ASP A 116 -14.51 12.65 -30.87
C ASP A 116 -14.44 11.99 -32.26
N ASN A 117 -13.72 10.87 -32.38
CA ASN A 117 -13.44 10.23 -33.66
C ASN A 117 -14.47 9.15 -33.97
N VAL A 118 -15.11 9.23 -35.15
CA VAL A 118 -16.15 8.28 -35.58
C VAL A 118 -15.67 7.47 -36.79
N VAL A 119 -15.77 6.15 -36.69
CA VAL A 119 -15.50 5.19 -37.77
C VAL A 119 -16.75 4.35 -38.02
N LYS A 120 -17.10 4.11 -39.28
CA LYS A 120 -18.29 3.36 -39.69
C LYS A 120 -17.91 2.21 -40.61
N LYS A 121 -18.63 1.09 -40.51
CA LYS A 121 -18.51 -0.06 -41.40
C LYS A 121 -19.88 -0.69 -41.63
N ARG A 122 -20.09 -1.23 -42.83
CA ARG A 122 -21.23 -2.08 -43.14
C ARG A 122 -20.78 -3.54 -43.12
N LEU A 123 -21.39 -4.35 -42.27
CA LEU A 123 -21.06 -5.76 -42.12
C LEU A 123 -21.52 -6.56 -43.36
N PRO A 124 -20.73 -7.55 -43.81
CA PRO A 124 -21.12 -8.45 -44.88
C PRO A 124 -22.18 -9.46 -44.39
N GLY A 125 -22.89 -10.09 -45.32
CA GLY A 125 -23.88 -11.13 -45.02
C GLY A 125 -25.34 -10.68 -45.16
N ARG A 126 -26.26 -11.56 -44.74
CA ARG A 126 -27.73 -11.36 -44.82
C ARG A 126 -28.44 -11.51 -43.47
N PHE A 127 -27.79 -12.14 -42.50
CA PHE A 127 -28.29 -12.31 -41.13
C PHE A 127 -27.42 -11.45 -40.21
N PHE A 128 -28.06 -10.64 -39.37
CA PHE A 128 -27.37 -9.67 -38.51
C PHE A 128 -27.72 -9.84 -37.03
N GLU A 129 -28.30 -10.97 -36.65
CA GLU A 129 -28.52 -11.30 -35.25
C GLU A 129 -27.18 -11.69 -34.61
N LEU A 130 -26.87 -11.10 -33.45
CA LEU A 130 -25.75 -11.50 -32.60
C LEU A 130 -26.31 -12.43 -31.53
N ASN A 131 -25.96 -13.72 -31.57
CA ASN A 131 -26.50 -14.74 -30.67
C ASN A 131 -25.59 -15.00 -29.46
N ILE A 132 -25.80 -14.27 -28.37
CA ILE A 132 -25.03 -14.42 -27.12
C ILE A 132 -25.64 -15.52 -26.25
N HIS A 133 -24.77 -16.43 -25.77
CA HIS A 133 -25.17 -17.59 -24.97
C HIS A 133 -24.45 -17.68 -23.63
N PHE A 134 -23.18 -17.29 -23.60
CA PHE A 134 -22.31 -17.42 -22.43
C PHE A 134 -22.28 -16.15 -21.58
N GLY A 135 -22.49 -14.99 -22.21
CA GLY A 135 -22.63 -13.71 -21.53
C GLY A 135 -21.59 -12.69 -21.95
N ILE A 136 -21.35 -11.73 -21.06
CA ILE A 136 -20.43 -10.61 -21.25
C ILE A 136 -19.26 -10.76 -20.28
N PHE A 137 -18.03 -10.68 -20.81
CA PHE A 137 -16.80 -10.75 -20.05
C PHE A 137 -16.06 -9.41 -20.15
N LEU A 138 -15.59 -8.89 -19.03
CA LEU A 138 -14.79 -7.66 -18.95
C LEU A 138 -13.41 -7.97 -18.40
N GLY A 139 -12.40 -7.37 -19.04
CA GLY A 139 -10.99 -7.43 -18.65
C GLY A 139 -10.30 -8.78 -18.82
N GLY A 140 -11.01 -9.89 -18.66
CA GLY A 140 -10.50 -11.22 -18.93
C GLY A 140 -11.64 -12.18 -19.21
N GLN A 141 -11.32 -13.34 -19.77
CA GLN A 141 -12.31 -14.38 -20.12
C GLN A 141 -12.51 -15.43 -19.01
N GLY A 142 -11.72 -15.39 -17.93
CA GLY A 142 -11.78 -16.39 -16.86
C GLY A 142 -11.60 -17.80 -17.41
N ASP A 143 -12.45 -18.74 -16.96
CA ASP A 143 -12.45 -20.13 -17.42
C ASP A 143 -13.02 -20.29 -18.84
N PHE A 144 -13.68 -19.27 -19.38
CA PHE A 144 -14.19 -19.33 -20.74
C PHE A 144 -13.02 -19.31 -21.71
N SER A 145 -12.78 -20.44 -22.38
CA SER A 145 -11.75 -20.57 -23.40
C SER A 145 -12.31 -21.31 -24.59
N GLU A 146 -12.33 -20.62 -25.73
CA GLU A 146 -12.73 -21.19 -27.01
C GLU A 146 -11.57 -21.02 -28.00
N LEU A 147 -11.28 -22.06 -28.77
CA LEU A 147 -10.09 -22.11 -29.64
C LEU A 147 -10.08 -20.95 -30.65
N PHE A 148 -11.25 -20.49 -31.10
CA PHE A 148 -11.39 -19.41 -32.07
C PHE A 148 -11.01 -18.03 -31.53
N LEU A 149 -10.95 -17.85 -30.21
CA LEU A 149 -10.55 -16.57 -29.59
C LEU A 149 -9.03 -16.39 -29.54
N GLY A 150 -8.27 -17.48 -29.67
CA GLY A 150 -6.81 -17.46 -29.56
C GLY A 150 -6.32 -17.12 -28.15
N HIS A 151 -5.05 -16.71 -28.04
CA HIS A 151 -4.47 -16.21 -26.80
C HIS A 151 -4.64 -14.70 -26.72
N MET A 152 -5.24 -14.22 -25.63
CA MET A 152 -5.49 -12.80 -25.39
C MET A 152 -4.83 -12.37 -24.09
N GLU A 153 -4.19 -11.21 -24.12
CA GLU A 153 -3.74 -10.53 -22.92
C GLU A 153 -4.94 -9.97 -22.16
N ASN A 154 -5.01 -10.23 -20.87
CA ASN A 154 -6.05 -9.67 -20.02
C ASN A 154 -5.77 -8.18 -19.76
N PHE A 155 -6.83 -7.44 -19.47
CA PHE A 155 -6.77 -6.03 -19.13
C PHE A 155 -6.20 -5.80 -17.75
N ARG A 156 -5.25 -4.87 -17.72
CA ARG A 156 -4.79 -4.19 -16.52
C ARG A 156 -5.01 -2.69 -16.68
N GLY A 157 -5.77 -2.08 -15.78
CA GLY A 157 -6.17 -0.68 -15.87
C GLY A 157 -7.51 -0.41 -15.18
N CYS A 158 -8.14 0.72 -15.51
CA CYS A 158 -9.44 1.09 -14.96
C CYS A 158 -10.49 1.15 -16.05
N MET A 159 -11.71 0.71 -15.72
CA MET A 159 -12.91 0.94 -16.51
C MET A 159 -13.96 1.65 -15.67
N GLU A 160 -14.77 2.48 -16.31
CA GLU A 160 -15.95 3.06 -15.69
C GLU A 160 -17.12 3.11 -16.68
N ASP A 161 -18.33 3.22 -16.13
CA ASP A 161 -19.54 3.44 -16.92
C ASP A 161 -19.73 2.40 -18.04
N VAL A 162 -19.56 1.11 -17.72
CA VAL A 162 -19.68 0.02 -18.70
C VAL A 162 -21.15 -0.39 -18.92
N TYR A 163 -21.66 -0.10 -20.11
CA TYR A 163 -23.01 -0.41 -20.56
C TYR A 163 -23.00 -1.41 -21.72
N TYR A 164 -23.89 -2.39 -21.66
CA TYR A 164 -24.21 -3.30 -22.77
C TYR A 164 -25.73 -3.42 -22.90
N ASN A 165 -26.29 -2.97 -24.03
CA ASN A 165 -27.73 -3.03 -24.34
C ASN A 165 -28.64 -2.55 -23.18
N GLY A 166 -28.25 -1.44 -22.53
CA GLY A 166 -28.97 -0.85 -21.40
C GLY A 166 -28.63 -1.44 -20.02
N VAL A 167 -27.80 -2.48 -19.95
CA VAL A 167 -27.34 -3.09 -18.68
C VAL A 167 -26.03 -2.44 -18.26
N LYS A 168 -25.99 -1.89 -17.03
CA LYS A 168 -24.78 -1.41 -16.37
C LYS A 168 -24.00 -2.55 -15.74
N ILE A 169 -22.97 -3.04 -16.41
CA ILE A 169 -22.28 -4.27 -16.00
C ILE A 169 -21.53 -4.08 -14.67
N ILE A 170 -20.83 -2.95 -14.48
CA ILE A 170 -20.10 -2.67 -13.21
C ILE A 170 -21.08 -2.52 -12.03
N GLU A 171 -22.23 -1.86 -12.22
CA GLU A 171 -23.25 -1.73 -11.17
C GLU A 171 -23.81 -3.11 -10.75
N LYS A 172 -24.09 -3.98 -11.74
CA LYS A 172 -24.52 -5.37 -11.49
C LYS A 172 -23.44 -6.18 -10.77
N ALA A 173 -22.19 -6.02 -11.15
CA ALA A 173 -21.06 -6.69 -10.54
C ALA A 173 -20.83 -6.26 -9.09
N ARG A 174 -20.86 -4.94 -8.81
CA ARG A 174 -20.70 -4.38 -7.46
C ARG A 174 -21.82 -4.82 -6.52
N SER A 175 -23.06 -4.80 -7.01
CA SER A 175 -24.23 -5.26 -6.25
C SER A 175 -24.38 -6.78 -6.18
N ARG A 176 -23.51 -7.55 -6.87
CA ARG A 176 -23.59 -9.01 -7.02
C ARG A 176 -24.97 -9.50 -7.48
N THR A 177 -25.62 -8.72 -8.36
CA THR A 177 -26.97 -9.04 -8.86
C THR A 177 -26.91 -9.75 -10.21
N GLY A 178 -27.71 -10.80 -10.39
CA GLY A 178 -27.79 -11.52 -11.68
C GLY A 178 -26.69 -12.55 -11.91
N SER A 179 -26.23 -13.23 -10.84
CA SER A 179 -25.22 -14.29 -10.91
C SER A 179 -23.88 -13.85 -11.54
N VAL A 180 -23.53 -12.57 -11.40
CA VAL A 180 -22.26 -12.03 -11.88
C VAL A 180 -21.10 -12.66 -11.12
N HIS A 181 -20.12 -13.18 -11.84
CA HIS A 181 -18.85 -13.59 -11.27
C HIS A 181 -17.85 -12.43 -11.37
N VAL A 182 -17.10 -12.20 -10.29
CA VAL A 182 -16.10 -11.12 -10.21
C VAL A 182 -14.88 -11.68 -9.51
N GLU A 183 -13.75 -11.60 -10.18
CA GLU A 183 -12.46 -12.09 -9.72
C GLU A 183 -11.44 -10.96 -9.73
N GLY A 184 -10.77 -10.75 -8.58
CA GLY A 184 -9.64 -9.82 -8.47
C GLY A 184 -9.92 -8.36 -8.83
N VAL A 185 -11.15 -7.85 -8.70
CA VAL A 185 -11.51 -6.45 -9.03
C VAL A 185 -11.69 -5.61 -7.76
N THR A 186 -11.26 -4.35 -7.81
CA THR A 186 -11.55 -3.34 -6.79
C THR A 186 -12.48 -2.24 -7.34
N TRP A 187 -13.33 -1.67 -6.47
CA TRP A 187 -14.40 -0.72 -6.88
C TRP A 187 -13.95 0.74 -6.85
N ASN A 188 -12.75 1.00 -7.35
CA ASN A 188 -12.17 2.32 -7.52
C ASN A 188 -11.25 2.30 -8.77
N CYS A 189 -10.50 3.38 -8.99
CA CYS A 189 -9.34 3.32 -9.86
C CYS A 189 -8.10 3.35 -8.96
N ALA A 190 -7.38 2.25 -8.91
CA ALA A 190 -6.28 2.06 -7.96
C ALA A 190 -5.10 3.02 -8.24
N PRO A 191 -4.43 3.54 -7.20
CA PRO A 191 -3.30 4.48 -7.36
C PRO A 191 -2.13 3.94 -8.18
N GLU A 192 -1.96 2.61 -8.28
CA GLU A 192 -0.89 2.01 -9.08
C GLU A 192 -1.01 2.33 -10.59
N PHE A 193 -2.21 2.68 -11.06
CA PHE A 193 -2.44 3.10 -12.44
C PHE A 193 -2.14 4.59 -12.66
N ASP A 194 -1.79 5.34 -11.62
CA ASP A 194 -1.27 6.72 -11.70
C ASP A 194 0.24 6.77 -11.45
N ALA A 195 0.85 5.64 -11.09
CA ALA A 195 2.26 5.55 -10.80
C ALA A 195 3.10 5.77 -12.05
N ASP A 196 4.16 6.56 -11.92
CA ASP A 196 5.15 6.71 -12.99
C ASP A 196 6.11 5.52 -13.03
N ILE A 197 6.98 5.50 -14.05
CA ILE A 197 7.98 4.45 -14.23
C ILE A 197 9.03 4.40 -13.11
N ASN A 198 9.20 5.50 -12.38
CA ASN A 198 10.21 5.66 -11.32
C ASN A 198 9.66 5.35 -9.92
N SER A 199 8.37 5.08 -9.81
CA SER A 199 7.69 4.85 -8.56
C SER A 199 8.11 3.51 -7.95
N ASP A 200 8.55 3.53 -6.70
CA ASP A 200 8.81 2.32 -5.92
C ASP A 200 7.54 1.44 -5.84
N ILE A 201 7.75 0.13 -5.65
CA ILE A 201 6.69 -0.87 -5.61
C ILE A 201 6.65 -1.48 -4.22
N SER A 202 5.55 -1.29 -3.49
CA SER A 202 5.33 -1.93 -2.20
C SER A 202 4.51 -3.21 -2.36
N PHE A 203 5.01 -4.32 -1.83
CA PHE A 203 4.32 -5.61 -1.76
C PHE A 203 3.67 -5.72 -0.39
N ILE A 204 2.36 -5.47 -0.30
CA ILE A 204 1.64 -5.30 0.97
C ILE A 204 1.00 -6.60 1.42
N ASP A 205 0.27 -7.26 0.52
CA ASP A 205 -0.51 -8.44 0.89
C ASP A 205 0.37 -9.70 0.94
N GLU A 206 -0.04 -10.66 1.74
CA GLU A 206 0.59 -11.99 1.74
C GLU A 206 0.47 -12.62 0.34
N GLY A 207 1.60 -13.09 -0.17
CA GLY A 207 1.67 -13.64 -1.51
C GLY A 207 1.58 -12.60 -2.62
N ALA A 208 1.73 -11.29 -2.33
CA ALA A 208 1.81 -10.23 -3.33
C ALA A 208 2.87 -10.54 -4.40
N TYR A 209 2.56 -10.23 -5.66
CA TYR A 209 3.47 -10.41 -6.79
C TYR A 209 3.17 -9.42 -7.91
N LEU A 210 4.18 -9.18 -8.74
CA LEU A 210 4.07 -8.40 -9.97
C LEU A 210 4.58 -9.26 -11.13
N VAL A 211 3.90 -9.24 -12.27
CA VAL A 211 4.36 -9.93 -13.49
C VAL A 211 4.73 -8.91 -14.54
N LEU A 212 5.99 -8.94 -14.96
CA LEU A 212 6.50 -8.19 -16.09
C LEU A 212 6.44 -9.03 -17.37
N PRO A 213 6.19 -8.40 -18.53
CA PRO A 213 6.14 -9.07 -19.82
C PRO A 213 7.55 -9.51 -20.25
N LYS A 214 7.65 -9.99 -21.49
CA LYS A 214 8.91 -10.51 -22.03
C LYS A 214 10.02 -9.46 -21.99
N ILE A 215 11.05 -9.74 -21.22
CA ILE A 215 12.32 -9.02 -21.22
C ILE A 215 13.33 -9.88 -21.99
N ASN A 216 14.01 -9.29 -22.98
CA ASN A 216 14.90 -10.03 -23.87
C ASN A 216 16.19 -10.47 -23.15
N SER A 217 16.15 -11.63 -22.49
CA SER A 217 17.31 -12.22 -21.78
C SER A 217 17.72 -13.57 -22.35
N ARG A 218 17.51 -13.79 -23.65
CA ARG A 218 17.77 -15.07 -24.32
C ARG A 218 19.25 -15.51 -24.21
N ALA A 219 20.19 -14.57 -24.19
CA ALA A 219 21.62 -14.85 -24.02
C ALA A 219 22.09 -14.68 -22.56
N GLY A 220 21.17 -14.44 -21.63
CA GLY A 220 21.48 -13.81 -20.35
C GLY A 220 21.16 -12.31 -20.36
N GLY A 221 21.60 -11.61 -19.33
CA GLY A 221 21.44 -10.15 -19.21
C GLY A 221 22.00 -9.61 -17.91
N ARG A 222 22.15 -8.28 -17.83
CA ARG A 222 22.51 -7.55 -16.61
C ARG A 222 21.25 -6.98 -15.97
N TRP A 223 20.98 -7.41 -14.75
CA TRP A 223 19.84 -6.98 -13.95
C TRP A 223 20.34 -6.21 -12.73
N GLN A 224 19.74 -5.06 -12.47
CA GLN A 224 19.92 -4.30 -11.23
C GLN A 224 18.57 -4.20 -10.53
N ILE A 225 18.54 -4.67 -9.29
CA ILE A 225 17.34 -4.71 -8.44
C ILE A 225 17.71 -4.10 -7.10
N GLU A 226 16.97 -3.08 -6.68
CA GLU A 226 17.09 -2.51 -5.34
C GLU A 226 15.85 -2.86 -4.54
N PHE A 227 16.04 -3.48 -3.38
CA PHE A 227 14.94 -3.96 -2.55
C PHE A 227 15.20 -3.72 -1.07
N LYS A 228 14.13 -3.72 -0.29
CA LYS A 228 14.13 -3.49 1.15
C LYS A 228 13.13 -4.43 1.83
N THR A 229 13.59 -5.28 2.74
CA THR A 229 12.76 -6.27 3.46
C THR A 229 13.35 -6.70 4.80
N ILE A 230 12.52 -7.24 5.69
CA ILE A 230 12.95 -8.00 6.88
C ILE A 230 12.67 -9.51 6.75
N THR A 231 12.00 -9.91 5.67
CA THR A 231 11.55 -11.28 5.45
C THR A 231 12.75 -12.19 5.19
N PRO A 232 12.96 -13.24 6.01
CA PRO A 232 14.14 -14.09 5.89
C PRO A 232 14.08 -15.03 4.69
N ASN A 233 12.89 -15.35 4.19
CA ASN A 233 12.68 -16.22 3.04
C ASN A 233 11.70 -15.53 2.08
N ALA A 234 12.13 -15.17 0.87
CA ALA A 234 11.25 -14.52 -0.10
C ALA A 234 11.71 -14.71 -1.54
N ILE A 235 10.78 -14.66 -2.49
CA ILE A 235 11.12 -14.50 -3.91
C ILE A 235 11.35 -13.03 -4.23
N VAL A 236 12.49 -12.74 -4.85
CA VAL A 236 12.79 -11.42 -5.44
C VAL A 236 12.45 -11.42 -6.92
N LEU A 237 12.95 -12.41 -7.68
CA LEU A 237 12.72 -12.55 -9.12
C LEU A 237 12.54 -14.03 -9.47
N TYR A 238 11.57 -14.34 -10.33
CA TYR A 238 11.38 -15.70 -10.84
C TYR A 238 10.93 -15.72 -12.31
N ASN A 239 11.63 -16.50 -13.13
CA ASN A 239 11.19 -16.87 -14.47
C ASN A 239 11.02 -18.40 -14.55
N PRO A 240 9.80 -18.91 -14.77
CA PRO A 240 9.53 -20.35 -14.74
C PRO A 240 10.03 -21.14 -15.95
N GLY A 241 10.49 -20.50 -17.03
CA GLY A 241 10.88 -21.19 -18.25
C GLY A 241 9.71 -21.70 -19.11
N GLY A 242 10.00 -22.01 -20.39
CA GLY A 242 8.99 -22.40 -21.38
C GLY A 242 8.26 -23.72 -21.10
N GLY A 243 8.77 -24.60 -20.23
CA GLY A 243 8.16 -25.92 -20.04
C GLY A 243 8.83 -26.81 -19.00
N ARG A 244 8.65 -28.13 -19.15
CA ARG A 244 9.33 -29.14 -18.34
C ARG A 244 10.73 -29.34 -18.91
N GLY A 245 11.75 -29.22 -18.05
CA GLY A 245 13.15 -29.33 -18.48
C GLY A 245 13.72 -28.09 -19.18
N SER A 246 12.92 -27.02 -19.34
CA SER A 246 13.42 -25.72 -19.80
C SER A 246 14.31 -25.07 -18.74
N ASP A 247 15.13 -24.12 -19.16
CA ASP A 247 15.87 -23.26 -18.25
C ASP A 247 14.91 -22.47 -17.35
N PHE A 248 15.45 -21.91 -16.28
CA PHE A 248 14.75 -21.01 -15.38
C PHE A 248 15.75 -20.12 -14.67
N LEU A 249 15.23 -19.05 -14.09
CA LEU A 249 15.99 -18.15 -13.22
C LEU A 249 15.17 -17.90 -11.96
N ALA A 250 15.81 -18.01 -10.81
CA ALA A 250 15.22 -17.60 -9.54
C ALA A 250 16.26 -16.82 -8.73
N VAL A 251 15.85 -15.70 -8.17
CA VAL A 251 16.55 -14.93 -7.15
C VAL A 251 15.65 -14.97 -5.92
N GLU A 252 16.12 -15.63 -4.86
CA GLU A 252 15.40 -15.76 -3.61
C GLU A 252 16.27 -15.31 -2.44
N ILE A 253 15.66 -14.75 -1.42
CA ILE A 253 16.26 -14.59 -0.10
C ILE A 253 15.97 -15.90 0.64
N LEU A 254 17.00 -16.49 1.24
CA LEU A 254 16.89 -17.70 2.03
C LEU A 254 17.70 -17.53 3.31
N GLU A 255 17.06 -17.66 4.47
CA GLU A 255 17.67 -17.42 5.78
C GLU A 255 18.36 -16.03 5.90
N GLY A 256 17.85 -15.05 5.15
CA GLY A 256 18.32 -13.67 5.13
C GLY A 256 19.43 -13.36 4.12
N VAL A 257 19.94 -14.34 3.36
CA VAL A 257 20.96 -14.11 2.33
C VAL A 257 20.41 -14.37 0.93
N VAL A 258 20.97 -13.71 -0.08
CA VAL A 258 20.53 -13.86 -1.48
C VAL A 258 21.07 -15.15 -2.09
N ARG A 259 20.20 -15.92 -2.71
CA ARG A 259 20.47 -17.15 -3.46
C ARG A 259 19.96 -17.02 -4.89
N VAL A 260 20.82 -17.28 -5.87
CA VAL A 260 20.44 -17.32 -7.29
C VAL A 260 20.54 -18.75 -7.80
N LYS A 261 19.43 -19.25 -8.33
CA LYS A 261 19.30 -20.62 -8.85
C LYS A 261 18.91 -20.60 -10.32
N MET A 262 19.67 -21.31 -11.13
CA MET A 262 19.33 -21.65 -12.52
C MET A 262 19.23 -23.17 -12.66
N ALA A 263 18.81 -23.66 -13.83
CA ALA A 263 18.68 -25.09 -14.11
C ALA A 263 19.94 -25.89 -13.78
N ARG A 264 21.12 -25.34 -14.07
CA ARG A 264 22.44 -25.98 -13.87
C ARG A 264 23.41 -25.16 -13.04
N GLY A 265 22.92 -24.15 -12.32
CA GLY A 265 23.76 -23.21 -11.57
C GLY A 265 23.16 -22.85 -10.22
N LEU A 266 24.02 -22.57 -9.26
CA LEU A 266 23.66 -22.07 -7.95
C LEU A 266 24.78 -21.18 -7.41
N ILE A 267 24.43 -20.00 -6.94
CA ILE A 267 25.30 -19.15 -6.13
C ILE A 267 24.52 -18.65 -4.91
N VAL A 268 25.18 -18.57 -3.77
CA VAL A 268 24.62 -18.06 -2.51
C VAL A 268 25.58 -16.99 -2.02
N HIS A 269 25.05 -15.80 -1.76
CA HIS A 269 25.81 -14.68 -1.23
C HIS A 269 26.01 -14.82 0.28
N SER A 270 27.02 -14.14 0.84
CA SER A 270 27.27 -14.12 2.29
C SER A 270 26.54 -12.99 3.02
N GLU A 271 26.29 -11.88 2.33
CA GLU A 271 25.68 -10.69 2.95
C GLU A 271 24.21 -10.94 3.29
N ARG A 272 23.84 -10.51 4.50
CA ARG A 272 22.45 -10.50 4.97
C ARG A 272 21.76 -9.26 4.42
N VAL A 273 20.55 -9.46 3.90
CA VAL A 273 19.75 -8.43 3.22
C VAL A 273 18.37 -8.21 3.84
N ASN A 274 18.11 -8.86 4.98
CA ASN A 274 16.83 -8.85 5.69
C ASN A 274 16.87 -7.95 6.93
N ASP A 275 17.60 -6.85 6.86
CA ASP A 275 17.80 -5.89 7.96
C ASP A 275 16.83 -4.70 7.90
N GLY A 276 15.89 -4.71 6.94
CA GLY A 276 14.95 -3.63 6.73
C GLY A 276 15.54 -2.38 6.06
N GLN A 277 16.76 -2.43 5.52
CA GLN A 277 17.38 -1.37 4.74
C GLN A 277 17.33 -1.66 3.24
N TRP A 278 17.68 -0.67 2.43
CA TRP A 278 17.80 -0.84 0.98
C TRP A 278 19.11 -1.52 0.63
N HIS A 279 19.03 -2.63 -0.09
CA HIS A 279 20.16 -3.34 -0.67
C HIS A 279 20.13 -3.28 -2.18
N LYS A 280 21.32 -3.17 -2.80
CA LYS A 280 21.48 -3.13 -4.24
C LYS A 280 22.06 -4.45 -4.75
N LEU A 281 21.25 -5.16 -5.54
CA LEU A 281 21.62 -6.41 -6.20
C LEU A 281 21.93 -6.17 -7.67
N HIS A 282 23.13 -6.56 -8.08
CA HIS A 282 23.52 -6.67 -9.48
C HIS A 282 23.69 -8.14 -9.85
N LEU A 283 22.95 -8.58 -10.87
CA LEU A 283 23.00 -9.95 -11.38
C LEU A 283 23.40 -9.92 -12.85
N LEU A 284 24.52 -10.55 -13.17
CA LEU A 284 24.91 -10.87 -14.53
C LEU A 284 24.87 -12.39 -14.69
N PHE A 285 24.06 -12.89 -15.62
CA PHE A 285 23.97 -14.32 -15.86
C PHE A 285 23.96 -14.62 -17.35
N ASN A 286 24.44 -15.80 -17.71
CA ASN A 286 24.36 -16.39 -19.05
C ASN A 286 24.42 -17.94 -18.91
N PRO A 287 24.36 -18.73 -20.01
CA PRO A 287 24.38 -20.19 -19.91
C PRO A 287 25.62 -20.82 -19.22
N SER A 288 26.69 -20.07 -19.05
CA SER A 288 27.98 -20.53 -18.51
C SER A 288 28.42 -19.82 -17.21
N LEU A 289 27.75 -18.76 -16.78
CA LEU A 289 28.20 -17.91 -15.68
C LEU A 289 27.00 -17.36 -14.90
N ILE A 290 27.14 -17.31 -13.58
CA ILE A 290 26.37 -16.41 -12.72
C ILE A 290 27.36 -15.54 -11.95
N GLU A 291 27.19 -14.24 -12.04
CA GLU A 291 27.86 -13.24 -11.23
C GLU A 291 26.79 -12.45 -10.46
N LEU A 292 26.94 -12.41 -9.15
CA LEU A 292 26.02 -11.79 -8.21
C LEU A 292 26.81 -10.82 -7.35
N SER A 293 26.37 -9.57 -7.28
CA SER A 293 26.92 -8.56 -6.38
C SER A 293 25.83 -7.98 -5.50
N ILE A 294 26.08 -7.92 -4.19
CA ILE A 294 25.23 -7.26 -3.20
C ILE A 294 26.04 -6.14 -2.57
N ASP A 295 25.54 -4.91 -2.63
CA ASP A 295 26.18 -3.72 -2.04
C ASP A 295 27.67 -3.56 -2.37
N ASN A 296 28.01 -3.86 -3.63
CA ASN A 296 29.35 -3.81 -4.22
C ASN A 296 30.28 -4.99 -3.87
N ILE A 297 29.81 -6.00 -3.15
CA ILE A 297 30.54 -7.24 -2.92
C ILE A 297 30.11 -8.25 -3.98
N ALA A 298 31.02 -8.58 -4.91
CA ALA A 298 30.74 -9.48 -6.02
C ALA A 298 31.24 -10.91 -5.77
N MET A 299 30.45 -11.88 -6.20
CA MET A 299 30.78 -13.30 -6.24
C MET A 299 30.39 -13.87 -7.60
N SER A 300 31.12 -14.88 -8.08
CA SER A 300 30.79 -15.55 -9.33
C SER A 300 30.99 -17.05 -9.28
N THR A 301 30.25 -17.76 -10.12
CA THR A 301 30.36 -19.21 -10.30
C THR A 301 30.20 -19.59 -11.76
N GLN A 302 31.01 -20.55 -12.21
CA GLN A 302 30.93 -21.09 -13.56
C GLN A 302 29.87 -22.21 -13.59
N ILE A 303 29.11 -22.25 -14.67
CA ILE A 303 28.14 -23.31 -14.98
C ILE A 303 28.74 -24.17 -16.07
N GLU A 304 28.66 -25.50 -15.90
CA GLU A 304 28.99 -26.44 -16.96
C GLU A 304 28.02 -26.25 -18.14
N SER A 305 28.47 -25.48 -19.14
CA SER A 305 27.69 -25.19 -20.33
C SER A 305 27.49 -26.49 -21.11
N GLY A 306 26.23 -26.92 -21.27
CA GLY A 306 25.87 -28.05 -22.13
C GLY A 306 25.99 -27.74 -23.63
N GLY A 307 26.85 -26.79 -24.02
CA GLY A 307 27.01 -26.28 -25.38
C GLY A 307 25.92 -25.31 -25.83
N THR A 308 24.98 -24.92 -24.95
CA THR A 308 23.86 -24.03 -25.27
C THR A 308 24.28 -22.57 -25.19
N ARG A 309 24.05 -21.82 -26.27
CA ARG A 309 24.32 -20.37 -26.34
C ARG A 309 23.17 -19.51 -25.82
N TYR A 310 22.03 -20.12 -25.53
CA TYR A 310 20.79 -19.45 -25.17
C TYR A 310 20.12 -20.13 -23.97
N LEU A 311 19.35 -19.35 -23.23
CA LEU A 311 18.49 -19.79 -22.13
C LEU A 311 17.04 -19.87 -22.62
N ASP A 312 16.39 -21.01 -22.36
CA ASP A 312 14.97 -21.23 -22.65
C ASP A 312 14.07 -20.70 -21.51
N LEU A 313 14.05 -19.37 -21.38
CA LEU A 313 13.21 -18.66 -20.42
C LEU A 313 11.80 -18.41 -20.96
N SER A 314 10.82 -18.30 -20.06
CA SER A 314 9.44 -17.93 -20.41
C SER A 314 9.32 -16.43 -20.70
N ASP A 315 8.20 -16.05 -21.29
CA ASP A 315 7.88 -14.65 -21.60
C ASP A 315 7.44 -13.83 -20.37
N LEU A 316 7.30 -14.44 -19.18
CA LEU A 316 6.82 -13.77 -17.97
C LEU A 316 7.88 -13.80 -16.86
N PHE A 317 8.09 -12.64 -16.23
CA PHE A 317 8.98 -12.49 -15.08
C PHE A 317 8.17 -12.08 -13.86
N TYR A 318 8.22 -12.89 -12.81
CA TYR A 318 7.59 -12.61 -11.53
C TYR A 318 8.57 -11.84 -10.65
N LEU A 319 8.10 -10.79 -9.99
CA LEU A 319 8.86 -9.94 -9.09
C LEU A 319 8.17 -9.93 -7.72
N GLY A 320 8.95 -10.05 -6.65
CA GLY A 320 8.51 -9.93 -5.25
C GLY A 320 7.61 -11.06 -4.73
N GLY A 321 7.25 -12.05 -5.56
CA GLY A 321 6.41 -13.18 -5.17
C GLY A 321 6.05 -14.06 -6.36
N ILE A 322 5.28 -15.14 -6.13
CA ILE A 322 4.82 -16.06 -7.16
C ILE A 322 3.33 -16.35 -6.96
N GLU A 323 2.57 -16.35 -8.06
CA GLU A 323 1.18 -16.79 -8.12
C GLU A 323 1.01 -18.20 -7.53
N SER A 324 -0.04 -18.40 -6.74
CA SER A 324 -0.31 -19.63 -5.98
C SER A 324 -0.13 -20.92 -6.80
N ASP A 325 -0.69 -20.97 -8.00
CA ASP A 325 -0.68 -22.16 -8.87
C ASP A 325 0.70 -22.50 -9.45
N LYS A 326 1.63 -21.54 -9.44
CA LYS A 326 2.99 -21.73 -9.96
C LYS A 326 3.97 -22.17 -8.88
N ARG A 327 3.62 -22.03 -7.59
CA ARG A 327 4.50 -22.31 -6.44
C ARG A 327 4.99 -23.75 -6.41
N GLN A 328 4.10 -24.71 -6.64
CA GLN A 328 4.47 -26.14 -6.65
C GLN A 328 5.53 -26.45 -7.73
N LYS A 329 5.42 -25.83 -8.91
CA LYS A 329 6.40 -25.98 -9.99
C LYS A 329 7.75 -25.34 -9.63
N ALA A 330 7.74 -24.23 -8.90
CA ALA A 330 8.95 -23.59 -8.39
C ALA A 330 9.66 -24.46 -7.34
N PHE A 331 8.93 -25.05 -6.38
CA PHE A 331 9.48 -26.01 -5.42
C PHE A 331 10.12 -27.22 -6.10
N ALA A 332 9.47 -27.78 -7.13
CA ALA A 332 10.02 -28.88 -7.92
C ALA A 332 11.34 -28.52 -8.63
N LYS A 333 11.64 -27.22 -8.81
CA LYS A 333 12.90 -26.69 -9.35
C LYS A 333 13.95 -26.37 -8.27
N GLY A 334 13.66 -26.68 -7.00
CA GLY A 334 14.59 -26.48 -5.87
C GLY A 334 14.66 -25.05 -5.34
N ILE A 335 13.64 -24.24 -5.64
CA ILE A 335 13.42 -22.90 -5.08
C ILE A 335 12.71 -23.10 -3.75
N LYS A 336 13.31 -22.60 -2.66
CA LYS A 336 12.90 -22.93 -1.30
C LYS A 336 11.95 -21.89 -0.70
N ALA A 337 12.01 -20.64 -1.14
CA ALA A 337 11.16 -19.55 -0.66
C ALA A 337 9.93 -19.31 -1.56
N ALA A 338 9.54 -20.28 -2.40
CA ALA A 338 8.54 -20.08 -3.45
C ALA A 338 7.11 -19.74 -2.95
N ASP A 339 6.82 -19.98 -1.68
CA ASP A 339 5.55 -19.66 -1.02
C ASP A 339 5.51 -18.27 -0.38
N SER A 340 6.66 -17.58 -0.33
CA SER A 340 6.84 -16.35 0.44
C SER A 340 7.11 -15.17 -0.48
N SER A 341 6.29 -14.12 -0.36
CA SER A 341 6.50 -12.82 -1.01
C SER A 341 7.52 -11.98 -0.23
N ILE A 342 8.06 -10.94 -0.87
CA ILE A 342 9.10 -10.09 -0.29
C ILE A 342 8.63 -9.27 0.91
N MET A 343 7.32 -9.00 1.04
CA MET A 343 6.71 -8.19 2.12
C MET A 343 7.57 -6.96 2.42
N GLY A 344 7.72 -6.10 1.40
CA GLY A 344 8.70 -5.04 1.38
C GLY A 344 8.61 -4.20 0.11
N CYS A 345 9.67 -3.49 -0.20
CA CYS A 345 9.72 -2.60 -1.35
C CYS A 345 10.73 -3.07 -2.39
N ILE A 346 10.41 -2.87 -3.67
CA ILE A 346 11.35 -3.00 -4.79
C ILE A 346 11.28 -1.72 -5.61
N ARG A 347 12.43 -1.10 -5.88
CA ARG A 347 12.50 0.02 -6.85
C ARG A 347 12.28 -0.51 -8.26
N PRO A 348 11.88 0.33 -9.23
CA PRO A 348 11.89 -0.06 -10.64
C PRO A 348 13.22 -0.71 -11.01
N ILE A 349 13.13 -1.86 -11.67
CA ILE A 349 14.32 -2.66 -12.01
C ILE A 349 14.95 -2.15 -13.29
N GLU A 350 16.26 -2.26 -13.40
CA GLU A 350 16.99 -1.94 -14.62
C GLU A 350 17.50 -3.24 -15.24
N VAL A 351 17.17 -3.48 -16.51
CA VAL A 351 17.65 -4.62 -17.28
C VAL A 351 18.27 -4.10 -18.57
N ASP A 352 19.58 -4.33 -18.73
CA ASP A 352 20.36 -3.88 -19.88
C ASP A 352 20.07 -2.40 -20.24
N ASP A 353 20.19 -1.52 -19.23
CA ASP A 353 19.97 -0.06 -19.32
C ASP A 353 18.52 0.39 -19.58
N LYS A 354 17.54 -0.52 -19.49
CA LYS A 354 16.12 -0.21 -19.59
C LYS A 354 15.39 -0.43 -18.27
N ILE A 355 14.63 0.57 -17.85
CA ILE A 355 13.85 0.55 -16.61
C ILE A 355 12.51 -0.16 -16.83
N TYR A 356 12.11 -1.01 -15.88
CA TYR A 356 10.81 -1.65 -15.79
C TYR A 356 10.19 -1.41 -14.41
N GLY A 357 8.97 -0.87 -14.39
CA GLY A 357 8.23 -0.55 -13.17
C GLY A 357 6.75 -0.93 -13.27
N LEU A 358 5.93 -0.36 -12.38
CA LEU A 358 4.47 -0.59 -12.34
C LEU A 358 3.75 -0.38 -13.70
N PRO A 359 4.09 0.63 -14.51
CA PRO A 359 3.48 0.80 -15.84
C PRO A 359 3.72 -0.35 -16.82
N ASN A 360 4.81 -1.09 -16.66
CA ASN A 360 5.16 -2.20 -17.56
C ASN A 360 4.51 -3.52 -17.14
N ALA A 361 3.97 -3.62 -15.93
CA ALA A 361 3.40 -4.86 -15.44
C ALA A 361 2.15 -5.24 -16.22
N VAL A 362 2.04 -6.54 -16.52
CA VAL A 362 0.85 -7.15 -17.12
C VAL A 362 -0.10 -7.67 -16.04
N ILE A 363 0.43 -8.10 -14.88
CA ILE A 363 -0.37 -8.56 -13.74
C ILE A 363 0.20 -7.93 -12.45
N SER A 364 -0.69 -7.51 -11.55
CA SER A 364 -0.35 -7.07 -10.19
C SER A 364 -1.29 -7.71 -9.16
N TYR A 365 -0.76 -8.14 -8.02
CA TYR A 365 -1.57 -8.63 -6.90
C TYR A 365 -0.97 -8.12 -5.59
N GLY A 366 -1.78 -7.45 -4.77
CA GLY A 366 -1.38 -7.00 -3.43
C GLY A 366 -0.27 -5.95 -3.40
N VAL A 367 -0.13 -5.15 -4.45
CA VAL A 367 0.90 -4.11 -4.55
C VAL A 367 0.32 -2.70 -4.48
N SER A 368 1.17 -1.74 -4.10
CA SER A 368 0.84 -0.32 -4.16
C SER A 368 2.05 0.52 -4.57
N PRO A 369 1.84 1.74 -5.10
CA PRO A 369 2.94 2.62 -5.48
C PRO A 369 3.55 3.34 -4.28
N ARG A 370 4.84 3.65 -4.41
CA ARG A 370 5.73 4.22 -3.39
C ARG A 370 6.03 3.21 -2.28
N CYS A 371 7.21 3.34 -1.67
CA CYS A 371 7.59 2.48 -0.55
C CYS A 371 6.85 2.92 0.74
N VAL A 372 5.89 2.12 1.19
CA VAL A 372 5.16 2.36 2.45
C VAL A 372 5.73 1.59 3.64
N TRP A 373 6.63 0.64 3.37
CA TRP A 373 7.23 -0.21 4.39
C TRP A 373 8.24 0.54 5.25
N TRP A 374 7.96 0.54 6.55
CA TRP A 374 8.75 1.03 7.64
C TRP A 374 8.86 -0.07 8.69
N TYR A 375 10.08 -0.42 9.10
CA TYR A 375 10.29 -1.52 10.03
C TYR A 375 10.75 -0.98 11.40
N PRO A 376 9.86 -0.47 12.27
CA PRO A 376 10.23 0.06 13.58
C PRO A 376 11.20 -0.81 14.39
N CYS A 377 11.02 -2.15 14.39
CA CYS A 377 11.91 -3.05 15.11
C CYS A 377 13.35 -3.10 14.56
N HIS A 378 13.55 -2.58 13.35
CA HIS A 378 14.82 -2.56 12.62
C HIS A 378 15.28 -1.13 12.23
N ALA A 379 14.53 -0.11 12.65
CA ALA A 379 14.75 1.27 12.24
C ALA A 379 15.60 2.05 13.25
N GLY A 380 16.76 2.55 12.80
CA GLY A 380 17.47 3.66 13.44
C GLY A 380 18.10 3.37 14.82
N PRO A 381 18.67 4.41 15.48
CA PRO A 381 19.50 4.25 16.67
C PRO A 381 18.73 3.89 17.95
N SER A 382 17.42 4.16 18.02
CA SER A 382 16.58 3.91 19.20
C SER A 382 15.49 2.88 18.90
N PRO A 383 15.56 1.66 19.48
CA PRO A 383 14.51 0.67 19.31
C PRO A 383 13.20 1.11 19.99
N PRO A 384 12.03 0.70 19.47
CA PRO A 384 10.73 1.11 20.00
C PRO A 384 10.37 0.46 21.35
N CYS A 385 11.02 -0.64 21.71
CA CYS A 385 10.78 -1.36 22.95
C CYS A 385 11.90 -1.11 23.96
N VAL A 386 11.58 -1.19 25.25
CA VAL A 386 12.57 -1.11 26.33
C VAL A 386 13.66 -2.20 26.19
N PRO A 387 14.87 -1.99 26.73
CA PRO A 387 15.92 -3.00 26.68
C PRO A 387 15.44 -4.36 27.22
N ARG A 388 15.80 -5.46 26.53
CA ARG A 388 15.39 -6.86 26.82
C ARG A 388 13.94 -7.23 26.48
N ALA A 389 13.10 -6.28 26.06
CA ALA A 389 11.81 -6.62 25.47
C ALA A 389 11.99 -7.23 24.07
N THR A 390 11.07 -8.11 23.67
CA THR A 390 11.01 -8.64 22.31
C THR A 390 10.15 -7.72 21.44
N CYS A 391 10.73 -7.16 20.38
CA CYS A 391 10.00 -6.38 19.37
C CYS A 391 9.53 -7.32 18.25
N GLU A 392 8.24 -7.30 17.95
CA GLU A 392 7.65 -8.03 16.82
C GLU A 392 7.06 -7.05 15.82
N GLN A 393 7.55 -7.08 14.58
CA GLN A 393 7.04 -6.29 13.47
C GLN A 393 5.76 -6.91 12.90
N HIS A 394 4.77 -6.07 12.60
CA HIS A 394 3.50 -6.44 11.99
C HIS A 394 3.13 -5.44 10.90
N GLY A 395 2.75 -5.92 9.72
CA GLY A 395 2.37 -5.06 8.60
C GLY A 395 3.43 -3.99 8.27
N VAL A 396 2.97 -2.88 7.67
CA VAL A 396 3.85 -1.90 7.03
C VAL A 396 4.58 -0.95 7.98
N ASP A 397 4.04 -0.67 9.16
CA ASP A 397 4.62 0.30 10.12
C ASP A 397 4.30 -0.02 11.59
N HIS A 398 3.69 -1.18 11.87
CA HIS A 398 3.24 -1.57 13.21
C HIS A 398 4.24 -2.50 13.88
N PHE A 399 4.39 -2.36 15.21
CA PHE A 399 5.15 -3.27 16.04
C PHE A 399 4.43 -3.53 17.38
N THR A 400 4.78 -4.64 18.02
CA THR A 400 4.38 -4.96 19.40
C THR A 400 5.61 -5.24 20.25
N CYS A 401 5.58 -4.79 21.51
CA CYS A 401 6.64 -5.06 22.48
C CYS A 401 6.15 -6.08 23.51
N LYS A 402 6.88 -7.17 23.69
CA LYS A 402 6.62 -8.19 24.71
C LYS A 402 7.62 -8.08 25.85
N CYS A 403 7.14 -7.77 27.05
CA CYS A 403 7.90 -7.71 28.29
C CYS A 403 6.98 -7.90 29.51
N ASP A 404 7.57 -8.07 30.70
CA ASP A 404 6.84 -8.37 31.94
C ASP A 404 6.15 -7.13 32.55
N THR A 405 6.45 -5.93 32.06
CA THR A 405 5.96 -4.66 32.61
C THR A 405 4.86 -4.06 31.74
N ASP A 406 3.88 -3.35 32.36
CA ASP A 406 2.83 -2.63 31.63
C ASP A 406 3.37 -1.53 30.70
N LEU A 407 4.56 -0.98 31.02
CA LEU A 407 5.26 -0.01 30.19
C LEU A 407 6.35 -0.73 29.38
N CYS A 408 5.99 -1.15 28.17
CA CYS A 408 6.90 -1.92 27.29
C CYS A 408 7.54 -1.10 26.18
N ILE A 409 6.97 0.07 25.88
CA ILE A 409 7.46 1.02 24.90
C ILE A 409 8.65 1.78 25.51
N ASN A 410 9.70 1.97 24.71
CA ASN A 410 10.86 2.74 25.09
C ASN A 410 10.47 4.22 25.27
N PRO A 411 10.66 4.85 26.46
CA PRO A 411 10.37 6.26 26.69
C PRO A 411 11.06 7.22 25.71
N ASP A 412 12.21 6.84 25.16
CA ASP A 412 13.01 7.66 24.25
C ASP A 412 12.60 7.49 22.76
N TYR A 413 11.59 6.66 22.48
CA TYR A 413 11.10 6.42 21.12
C TYR A 413 10.28 7.61 20.62
N ALA A 414 10.85 8.43 19.75
CA ALA A 414 10.27 9.71 19.34
C ALA A 414 9.49 9.66 18.01
N GLU A 415 8.96 8.50 17.62
CA GLU A 415 8.24 8.31 16.36
C GLU A 415 6.76 7.96 16.59
N LYS A 416 5.93 8.14 15.55
CA LYS A 416 4.52 7.77 15.62
C LYS A 416 4.36 6.24 15.79
N TYR A 417 3.37 5.82 16.57
CA TYR A 417 3.03 4.40 16.69
C TYR A 417 1.56 4.19 17.06
N LYS A 418 1.10 2.94 16.96
CA LYS A 418 -0.27 2.53 17.26
C LYS A 418 -0.34 1.71 18.54
N VAL A 419 -1.42 1.87 19.28
CA VAL A 419 -1.76 1.14 20.50
C VAL A 419 -2.88 0.17 20.18
N PHE A 420 -2.71 -1.09 20.55
CA PHE A 420 -3.67 -2.17 20.32
C PHE A 420 -4.29 -2.64 21.63
N SER A 421 -5.44 -3.30 21.54
CA SER A 421 -6.06 -3.91 22.71
C SER A 421 -5.16 -4.98 23.33
N LYS A 422 -5.03 -4.96 24.68
CA LYS A 422 -4.37 -6.03 25.43
C LYS A 422 -4.90 -7.43 25.11
N SER A 423 -6.15 -7.55 24.65
CA SER A 423 -6.80 -8.82 24.34
C SER A 423 -6.85 -9.16 22.84
N SER A 424 -6.37 -8.28 21.96
CA SER A 424 -6.34 -8.51 20.50
C SER A 424 -5.28 -7.66 19.82
N SER A 425 -4.31 -8.32 19.17
CA SER A 425 -3.25 -7.67 18.38
C SER A 425 -3.72 -7.04 17.07
N GLU A 426 -4.99 -7.23 16.69
CA GLU A 426 -5.58 -6.68 15.45
C GLU A 426 -6.46 -5.46 15.73
N LEU A 427 -6.88 -5.25 16.99
CA LEU A 427 -7.77 -4.16 17.34
C LEU A 427 -6.99 -2.88 17.68
N GLU A 428 -6.86 -2.01 16.67
CA GLU A 428 -6.31 -0.67 16.80
C GLU A 428 -7.20 0.19 17.71
N LEU A 429 -6.60 0.77 18.74
CA LEU A 429 -7.29 1.64 19.70
C LEU A 429 -6.96 3.12 19.45
N VAL A 430 -5.67 3.43 19.42
CA VAL A 430 -5.15 4.80 19.39
C VAL A 430 -3.90 4.87 18.50
N ALA A 431 -3.76 5.90 17.67
CA ALA A 431 -2.49 6.30 17.07
C ALA A 431 -1.92 7.50 17.83
N LEU A 432 -0.63 7.44 18.11
CA LEU A 432 0.09 8.45 18.87
C LEU A 432 1.09 9.16 17.97
N TYR A 433 1.05 10.49 18.01
CA TYR A 433 1.99 11.35 17.33
C TYR A 433 2.72 12.21 18.37
N PRO A 434 4.07 12.21 18.36
CA PRO A 434 4.86 12.97 19.32
C PRO A 434 4.44 14.43 19.41
N LEU A 435 4.32 14.95 20.63
CA LEU A 435 4.11 16.36 20.87
C LEU A 435 5.43 17.10 20.66
N THR A 436 5.43 18.25 19.99
CA THR A 436 6.63 19.09 19.87
C THR A 436 6.43 20.36 20.67
N VAL A 437 7.41 20.72 21.49
CA VAL A 437 7.39 21.91 22.34
C VAL A 437 8.77 22.56 22.37
N GLN A 438 8.83 23.87 22.57
CA GLN A 438 10.09 24.56 22.86
C GLN A 438 10.42 24.42 24.34
N GLU A 439 11.70 24.41 24.67
CA GLU A 439 12.17 24.50 26.04
C GLU A 439 11.52 25.70 26.78
N GLY A 440 10.92 25.41 27.93
CA GLY A 440 10.17 26.39 28.74
C GLY A 440 8.82 26.81 28.13
N GLY A 441 8.46 26.26 26.97
CA GLY A 441 7.25 26.56 26.23
C GLY A 441 6.02 25.79 26.69
N VAL A 442 4.91 26.04 25.99
CA VAL A 442 3.61 25.39 26.20
C VAL A 442 3.11 24.85 24.87
N ALA A 443 2.67 23.59 24.86
CA ALA A 443 2.06 22.95 23.71
C ALA A 443 0.68 22.40 24.04
N VAL A 444 -0.27 22.54 23.12
CA VAL A 444 -1.63 22.00 23.28
C VAL A 444 -1.63 20.54 22.82
N ILE A 445 -2.18 19.64 23.63
CA ILE A 445 -2.39 18.24 23.25
C ILE A 445 -3.78 18.13 22.61
N THR A 446 -3.82 17.68 21.36
CA THR A 446 -5.06 17.59 20.58
C THR A 446 -5.32 16.15 20.13
N THR A 447 -6.43 15.93 19.42
CA THR A 447 -6.72 14.66 18.75
C THR A 447 -5.74 14.34 17.61
N GLN A 448 -4.87 15.27 17.21
CA GLN A 448 -3.77 14.98 16.27
C GLN A 448 -2.61 14.27 16.97
N ASN A 449 -2.44 14.46 18.29
CA ASN A 449 -1.40 13.80 19.08
C ASN A 449 -1.87 12.46 19.64
N ILE A 450 -3.15 12.40 20.03
CA ILE A 450 -3.81 11.18 20.53
C ILE A 450 -5.05 10.95 19.65
N ASP A 451 -4.87 10.20 18.58
CA ASP A 451 -5.93 9.90 17.62
C ASP A 451 -6.60 8.57 17.97
N VAL A 452 -7.86 8.62 18.45
CA VAL A 452 -8.61 7.42 18.82
C VAL A 452 -9.20 6.79 17.55
N ILE A 453 -8.46 5.85 16.97
CA ILE A 453 -8.82 5.12 15.74
C ILE A 453 -10.06 4.25 15.95
N LEU A 454 -10.26 3.73 17.16
CA LEU A 454 -11.43 2.92 17.50
C LEU A 454 -12.73 3.70 17.23
N ASP A 455 -13.62 3.09 16.45
CA ASP A 455 -15.02 3.54 16.31
C ASP A 455 -15.79 3.29 17.62
N HIS A 456 -15.50 4.13 18.60
CA HIS A 456 -16.05 4.09 19.95
C HIS A 456 -17.57 4.34 19.95
N HIS A 457 -18.11 5.04 18.95
CA HIS A 457 -19.54 5.28 18.78
C HIS A 457 -20.32 3.98 18.53
N LYS A 458 -19.75 3.05 17.76
CA LYS A 458 -20.32 1.71 17.54
C LYS A 458 -20.56 0.95 18.85
N TYR A 459 -19.78 1.25 19.87
CA TYR A 459 -19.84 0.62 21.20
C TYR A 459 -20.61 1.47 22.23
N GLY A 460 -21.29 2.53 21.79
CA GLY A 460 -22.07 3.41 22.67
C GLY A 460 -21.21 4.26 23.61
N VAL A 461 -19.96 4.51 23.24
CA VAL A 461 -19.07 5.41 23.99
C VAL A 461 -19.12 6.78 23.32
N ARG A 462 -19.33 7.84 24.11
CA ARG A 462 -19.22 9.24 23.63
C ARG A 462 -17.76 9.71 23.76
N PRO A 463 -17.36 10.81 23.09
CA PRO A 463 -16.02 11.39 23.33
C PRO A 463 -15.78 11.79 24.80
N SER A 464 -16.82 12.15 25.56
CA SER A 464 -16.71 12.39 27.01
C SER A 464 -16.58 11.11 27.84
N GLY A 465 -16.88 9.95 27.27
CA GLY A 465 -16.73 8.62 27.86
C GLY A 465 -15.41 7.94 27.52
N VAL A 466 -14.55 8.56 26.71
CA VAL A 466 -13.16 8.14 26.51
C VAL A 466 -12.31 8.90 27.53
N LEU A 467 -11.93 8.23 28.62
CA LEU A 467 -11.16 8.83 29.71
C LEU A 467 -9.67 8.51 29.53
N LEU A 468 -8.83 9.53 29.69
CA LEU A 468 -7.37 9.44 29.64
C LEU A 468 -6.82 9.84 31.00
N HIS A 469 -6.38 8.85 31.77
CA HIS A 469 -5.78 9.06 33.09
C HIS A 469 -4.28 9.24 32.95
N VAL A 470 -3.72 10.25 33.63
CA VAL A 470 -2.26 10.44 33.73
C VAL A 470 -1.73 9.47 34.77
N ALA A 471 -1.20 8.33 34.30
CA ALA A 471 -0.65 7.28 35.16
C ALA A 471 0.73 7.66 35.70
N GLN A 472 1.59 8.24 34.85
CA GLN A 472 2.87 8.82 35.25
C GLN A 472 3.01 10.20 34.63
N SER A 473 3.33 11.18 35.49
CA SER A 473 3.58 12.56 35.07
C SER A 473 4.91 12.68 34.32
N PRO A 474 5.02 13.65 33.40
CA PRO A 474 6.29 13.98 32.75
C PRO A 474 7.39 14.33 33.75
N GLN A 475 8.65 14.06 33.39
CA GLN A 475 9.81 14.34 34.23
C GLN A 475 10.22 15.82 34.17
N HIS A 476 10.07 16.44 32.99
CA HIS A 476 10.56 17.79 32.68
C HIS A 476 9.42 18.78 32.36
N GLY A 477 8.22 18.46 32.83
CA GLY A 477 7.06 19.29 32.58
C GLY A 477 5.86 18.90 33.42
N ARG A 478 4.72 19.49 33.08
CA ARG A 478 3.42 19.17 33.70
C ARG A 478 2.28 19.25 32.70
N ILE A 479 1.22 18.53 33.00
CA ILE A 479 -0.03 18.60 32.24
C ILE A 479 -0.95 19.59 32.95
N ALA A 480 -1.48 20.53 32.20
CA ALA A 480 -2.50 21.47 32.65
C ALA A 480 -3.80 21.22 31.89
N VAL A 481 -4.91 21.05 32.60
CA VAL A 481 -6.24 20.90 32.02
C VAL A 481 -7.05 22.14 32.39
N ASP A 482 -7.53 22.87 31.39
CA ASP A 482 -8.32 24.08 31.57
C ASP A 482 -9.76 23.74 32.02
N LEU A 483 -9.95 23.67 33.34
CA LEU A 483 -11.23 23.33 33.97
C LEU A 483 -12.17 24.53 34.14
N THR A 484 -11.86 25.70 33.57
CA THR A 484 -12.60 26.96 33.79
C THR A 484 -14.09 26.94 33.38
N LEU A 485 -14.56 25.87 32.73
CA LEU A 485 -15.97 25.67 32.34
C LEU A 485 -16.78 24.71 33.24
N GLN A 486 -16.19 24.08 34.29
CA GLN A 486 -16.94 23.29 35.27
C GLN A 486 -17.30 24.12 36.52
N ARG A 487 -18.11 25.18 36.33
CA ARG A 487 -18.54 26.07 37.44
C ARG A 487 -19.59 25.48 38.40
N ASN A 488 -19.97 24.21 38.27
CA ASN A 488 -21.06 23.61 39.06
C ASN A 488 -20.71 22.25 39.71
N LEU A 489 -19.50 22.10 40.27
CA LEU A 489 -19.22 21.06 41.26
C LEU A 489 -18.41 21.69 42.41
N PRO A 490 -18.79 21.50 43.68
CA PRO A 490 -18.21 22.26 44.78
C PRO A 490 -16.81 21.74 45.13
N GLN A 491 -15.86 22.68 45.17
CA GLN A 491 -14.68 22.70 46.04
C GLN A 491 -13.77 21.45 46.03
N TYR A 492 -12.76 21.44 45.15
CA TYR A 492 -11.55 20.65 45.43
C TYR A 492 -10.51 21.52 46.14
N ASN A 493 -10.42 21.26 47.44
CA ASN A 493 -9.36 21.72 48.32
C ASN A 493 -8.00 21.25 47.80
N TYR A 494 -7.02 22.16 47.84
CA TYR A 494 -5.63 21.79 48.02
C TYR A 494 -5.54 21.04 49.35
N VAL A 495 -5.44 19.71 49.30
CA VAL A 495 -4.99 18.89 50.43
C VAL A 495 -3.65 18.32 50.03
N ASP A 496 -2.65 18.76 50.78
CA ASP A 496 -1.32 18.20 50.84
C ASP A 496 -1.41 16.69 51.10
N GLY A 497 -0.78 15.87 50.24
CA GLY A 497 -0.60 14.45 50.50
C GLY A 497 -1.68 13.47 49.99
N GLU A 498 -2.02 13.50 48.69
CA GLU A 498 -2.35 12.29 47.90
C GLU A 498 -2.44 12.70 46.42
N LYS A 499 -1.70 12.03 45.53
CA LYS A 499 -1.72 12.30 44.08
C LYS A 499 -3.13 12.10 43.52
N SER A 500 -3.95 13.16 43.44
CA SER A 500 -5.23 13.10 42.73
C SER A 500 -4.95 12.76 41.26
N LYS A 501 -5.37 11.58 40.80
CA LYS A 501 -5.18 11.11 39.42
C LYS A 501 -5.77 12.14 38.45
N GLN A 502 -4.92 12.93 37.81
CA GLN A 502 -5.32 13.88 36.78
C GLN A 502 -5.85 13.08 35.59
N PHE A 503 -7.07 13.38 35.14
CA PHE A 503 -7.64 12.78 33.93
C PHE A 503 -8.28 13.86 33.05
N PHE A 504 -8.38 13.56 31.77
CA PHE A 504 -9.10 14.38 30.79
C PHE A 504 -9.81 13.45 29.80
N THR A 505 -10.71 14.01 28.99
CA THR A 505 -11.49 13.22 28.04
C THR A 505 -11.11 13.52 26.59
N LEU A 506 -11.50 12.66 25.65
CA LEU A 506 -11.37 12.94 24.22
C LEU A 506 -12.10 14.24 23.81
N MET A 507 -13.19 14.59 24.51
CA MET A 507 -13.88 15.87 24.35
C MET A 507 -13.05 17.07 24.83
N ASP A 508 -12.17 16.89 25.82
CA ASP A 508 -11.28 17.98 26.28
C ASP A 508 -10.12 18.19 25.31
N LEU A 509 -9.59 17.11 24.72
CA LEU A 509 -8.61 17.16 23.63
C LEU A 509 -9.16 17.87 22.38
N SER A 510 -10.39 17.55 21.97
CA SER A 510 -11.02 18.17 20.79
C SER A 510 -11.43 19.64 21.01
N ARG A 511 -11.35 20.13 22.25
CA ARG A 511 -11.61 21.51 22.65
C ARG A 511 -10.36 22.25 23.10
N ASP A 512 -9.17 21.72 22.81
CA ASP A 512 -7.88 22.34 23.07
C ASP A 512 -7.66 22.73 24.54
N LYS A 513 -8.25 21.96 25.48
CA LYS A 513 -8.19 22.25 26.91
C LYS A 513 -6.99 21.66 27.62
N VAL A 514 -6.29 20.71 26.99
CA VAL A 514 -5.18 19.97 27.59
C VAL A 514 -3.87 20.54 27.05
N ARG A 515 -2.98 20.93 27.95
CA ARG A 515 -1.70 21.56 27.62
C ARG A 515 -0.57 20.86 28.34
N TYR A 516 0.53 20.65 27.65
CA TYR A 516 1.82 20.34 28.26
C TYR A 516 2.59 21.63 28.47
N VAL A 517 3.17 21.80 29.66
CA VAL A 517 4.00 22.94 30.04
C VAL A 517 5.37 22.42 30.40
N HIS A 518 6.39 22.79 29.63
CA HIS A 518 7.78 22.43 29.88
C HIS A 518 8.35 23.26 31.04
N ASP A 519 9.21 22.68 31.88
CA ASP A 519 9.75 23.33 33.08
C ASP A 519 10.96 24.25 32.83
N GLY A 520 11.57 24.14 31.64
CA GLY A 520 12.72 24.94 31.21
C GLY A 520 14.07 24.29 31.50
N SER A 521 14.11 22.99 31.76
CA SER A 521 15.35 22.22 31.83
C SER A 521 15.92 21.88 30.44
N GLU A 522 17.25 21.86 30.30
CA GLU A 522 17.93 21.53 29.04
C GLU A 522 17.83 20.02 28.72
N ASN A 523 16.65 19.56 28.31
CA ASN A 523 16.41 18.20 27.83
C ASN A 523 15.83 18.23 26.40
N HIS A 524 15.97 17.11 25.68
CA HIS A 524 15.47 17.00 24.31
C HIS A 524 14.19 16.16 24.20
N GLN A 525 13.83 15.45 25.27
CA GLN A 525 12.75 14.49 25.29
C GLN A 525 12.13 14.41 26.68
N ASP A 526 10.80 14.29 26.70
CA ASP A 526 10.01 13.99 27.88
C ASP A 526 8.87 13.02 27.48
N ALA A 527 8.20 12.41 28.45
CA ALA A 527 7.21 11.38 28.18
C ALA A 527 6.06 11.42 29.19
N ILE A 528 4.85 11.15 28.71
CA ILE A 528 3.64 11.07 29.54
C ILE A 528 3.07 9.67 29.44
N VAL A 529 2.92 8.97 30.57
CA VAL A 529 2.25 7.66 30.59
C VAL A 529 0.76 7.86 30.85
N LEU A 530 -0.06 7.43 29.89
CA LEU A 530 -1.51 7.55 29.90
C LEU A 530 -2.18 6.17 29.99
N GLU A 531 -3.28 6.10 30.71
CA GLU A 531 -4.19 4.95 30.73
C GLU A 531 -5.54 5.36 30.11
N MET A 532 -5.92 4.73 29.00
CA MET A 532 -7.24 4.92 28.40
C MET A 532 -8.26 3.94 28.94
N GLU A 533 -9.42 4.47 29.35
CA GLU A 533 -10.58 3.72 29.82
C GLU A 533 -11.82 4.15 29.02
N LEU A 534 -12.61 3.17 28.55
CA LEU A 534 -13.84 3.41 27.81
C LEU A 534 -15.05 3.22 28.73
N ILE A 535 -15.89 4.25 28.84
CA ILE A 535 -17.12 4.24 29.62
C ILE A 535 -18.32 4.30 28.66
N PRO A 536 -19.06 3.18 28.47
CA PRO A 536 -20.22 3.15 27.60
C PRO A 536 -21.43 3.87 28.25
N GLU A 537 -22.38 4.28 27.43
CA GLU A 537 -23.71 4.66 27.91
C GLU A 537 -24.42 3.47 28.56
N THR A 538 -25.37 3.73 29.47
CA THR A 538 -26.06 2.71 30.28
C THR A 538 -26.77 1.59 29.51
N LYS A 539 -27.03 1.78 28.20
CA LYS A 539 -27.69 0.79 27.34
C LYS A 539 -26.71 -0.12 26.60
N PHE A 540 -25.41 0.14 26.71
CA PHE A 540 -24.37 -0.57 26.00
C PHE A 540 -23.47 -1.32 26.98
N THR A 541 -23.04 -2.50 26.58
CA THR A 541 -22.07 -3.30 27.32
C THR A 541 -20.83 -3.43 26.45
N LEU A 542 -19.68 -3.00 26.96
CA LEU A 542 -18.42 -3.16 26.23
C LEU A 542 -18.05 -4.65 26.13
N PRO A 543 -17.61 -5.13 24.96
CA PRO A 543 -16.99 -6.43 24.84
C PRO A 543 -15.77 -6.58 25.75
N SER A 544 -15.46 -7.80 26.20
CA SER A 544 -14.34 -8.06 27.12
C SER A 544 -12.99 -7.54 26.63
N TYR A 545 -12.75 -7.59 25.32
CA TYR A 545 -11.52 -7.08 24.70
C TYR A 545 -11.42 -5.54 24.65
N LEU A 546 -12.49 -4.82 24.99
CA LEU A 546 -12.51 -3.35 25.17
C LEU A 546 -12.65 -2.94 26.63
N GLN A 547 -12.77 -3.91 27.54
CA GLN A 547 -12.86 -3.64 28.97
C GLN A 547 -11.47 -3.45 29.58
N GLY A 548 -11.40 -2.65 30.65
CA GLY A 548 -10.17 -2.36 31.36
C GLY A 548 -9.42 -1.14 30.81
N ARG A 549 -8.15 -1.02 31.24
CA ARG A 549 -7.30 0.12 30.91
C ARG A 549 -6.19 -0.29 29.94
N ASN A 550 -5.98 0.52 28.92
CA ASN A 550 -4.89 0.37 27.97
C ASN A 550 -3.86 1.47 28.23
N THR A 551 -2.64 1.06 28.58
CA THR A 551 -1.54 1.97 28.95
C THR A 551 -0.68 2.26 27.72
N PHE A 552 -0.30 3.52 27.53
CA PHE A 552 0.59 3.95 26.45
C PHE A 552 1.37 5.21 26.80
N VAL A 553 2.37 5.54 25.98
CA VAL A 553 3.29 6.67 26.19
C VAL A 553 3.08 7.71 25.11
N LEU A 554 2.71 8.93 25.51
CA LEU A 554 2.80 10.09 24.63
C LEU A 554 4.17 10.74 24.78
N HIS A 555 4.98 10.67 23.74
CA HIS A 555 6.31 11.28 23.71
C HIS A 555 6.23 12.78 23.42
N VAL A 556 7.16 13.53 24.03
CA VAL A 556 7.29 14.97 23.90
C VAL A 556 8.72 15.27 23.41
N ASN A 557 8.84 15.80 22.21
CA ASN A 557 10.09 16.29 21.65
C ASN A 557 10.29 17.74 22.05
N VAL A 558 11.36 17.99 22.81
CA VAL A 558 11.72 19.32 23.30
C VAL A 558 12.77 19.92 22.38
N THR A 559 12.39 21.00 21.72
CA THR A 559 13.29 21.78 20.85
C THR A 559 14.09 22.76 21.70
N PRO A 560 15.44 22.68 21.69
CA PRO A 560 16.29 23.54 22.51
C PRO A 560 16.07 25.01 22.18
N VAL A 561 16.08 25.85 23.22
CA VAL A 561 16.05 27.31 23.05
C VAL A 561 17.40 27.85 23.53
N ASN A 562 18.04 28.68 22.71
CA ASN A 562 19.32 29.29 23.09
C ASN A 562 19.09 30.44 24.08
N ASP A 563 19.05 30.13 25.37
CA ASP A 563 18.93 31.08 26.48
C ASP A 563 20.27 31.25 27.25
N PRO A 564 20.43 32.33 28.05
CA PRO A 564 21.64 32.54 28.83
C PRO A 564 21.75 31.51 29.97
N PRO A 565 22.93 30.91 30.23
CA PRO A 565 23.07 29.87 31.24
C PRO A 565 22.80 30.41 32.65
N VAL A 566 21.91 29.74 33.39
CA VAL A 566 21.57 30.09 34.78
C VAL A 566 22.51 29.36 35.75
N LEU A 567 23.47 30.07 36.31
CA LEU A 567 24.43 29.54 37.28
C LEU A 567 23.89 29.63 38.72
N ASN A 568 23.43 28.51 39.28
CA ASN A 568 23.06 28.41 40.69
C ASN A 568 24.27 28.00 41.55
N LEU A 569 24.89 28.97 42.22
CA LEU A 569 26.00 28.73 43.15
C LEU A 569 25.48 28.48 44.57
N LEU A 570 25.85 27.34 45.17
CA LEU A 570 25.60 27.10 46.59
C LEU A 570 26.36 28.14 47.45
N PRO A 571 25.80 28.58 48.60
CA PRO A 571 26.45 29.55 49.47
C PRO A 571 27.89 29.13 49.83
N GLY A 572 28.86 30.01 49.60
CA GLY A 572 30.28 29.76 49.90
C GLY A 572 31.10 29.09 48.80
N LYS A 573 30.53 28.80 47.62
CA LYS A 573 31.27 28.32 46.44
C LYS A 573 31.82 29.49 45.63
N VAL A 574 33.10 29.42 45.23
CA VAL A 574 33.77 30.41 44.38
C VAL A 574 33.75 29.92 42.93
N LEU A 575 33.17 30.70 42.02
CA LEU A 575 33.27 30.49 40.57
C LEU A 575 34.55 31.16 40.07
N ARG A 576 35.47 30.38 39.47
CA ARG A 576 36.69 30.92 38.83
C ARG A 576 36.50 30.95 37.33
N LEU A 577 36.42 32.15 36.76
CA LEU A 577 36.34 32.38 35.32
C LEU A 577 37.75 32.55 34.74
N THR A 578 37.99 32.04 33.53
CA THR A 578 39.24 32.27 32.80
C THR A 578 39.28 33.70 32.26
N GLN A 579 40.47 34.28 32.13
CA GLN A 579 40.69 35.72 31.84
C GLN A 579 40.08 36.21 30.50
N ASN A 580 39.63 35.30 29.64
CA ASN A 580 39.00 35.59 28.34
C ASN A 580 37.51 35.16 28.26
N ALA A 581 36.88 34.80 29.37
CA ALA A 581 35.45 34.50 29.38
C ALA A 581 34.62 35.79 29.30
N THR A 582 33.85 35.98 28.23
CA THR A 582 32.87 37.07 28.15
C THR A 582 31.65 36.70 29.00
N CYS A 583 31.33 37.53 30.00
CA CYS A 583 30.11 37.34 30.81
C CYS A 583 28.87 37.49 29.92
N ALA A 584 28.23 36.37 29.56
CA ALA A 584 26.80 36.38 29.26
C ALA A 584 26.05 36.80 30.53
N SER A 585 25.06 37.67 30.41
CA SER A 585 24.44 38.44 31.49
C SER A 585 24.01 37.61 32.71
N ILE A 586 24.82 37.59 33.76
CA ILE A 586 24.46 37.08 35.09
C ILE A 586 23.95 38.28 35.91
N ASN A 587 22.64 38.37 36.13
CA ASN A 587 21.96 39.50 36.79
C ASN A 587 22.30 39.72 38.28
N PHE A 588 23.35 39.08 38.83
CA PHE A 588 23.69 39.20 40.25
C PHE A 588 25.19 39.28 40.58
N LEU A 589 26.07 39.47 39.61
CA LEU A 589 27.50 39.64 39.87
C LEU A 589 28.03 40.92 39.23
N SER A 590 28.27 41.94 40.05
CA SER A 590 29.16 43.04 39.69
C SER A 590 30.57 42.48 39.53
N CYS A 591 31.05 42.38 38.29
CA CYS A 591 32.43 42.07 37.98
C CYS A 591 33.33 43.21 38.52
N PHE A 592 34.28 42.87 39.39
CA PHE A 592 35.39 43.74 39.81
C PHE A 592 36.69 43.28 39.17
#